data_AF-A0AAW9IW20-F1
#
_entry.id   AF-A0AAW9IW20-F1
#
_cell.length_a   1.000
_cell.length_b   1.000
_cell.length_c   1.000
_cell.angle_alpha   90.00
_cell.angle_beta   90.00
_cell.angle_gamma   90.00
#
_symmetry.space_group_name_H-M   'P 1'
#
loop_
_entity.id
_entity.type
_entity.pdbx_description
1 polymer ?
#
loop_
_entity_poly.entity_id
_entity_poly.type
_entity_poly.pdbx_seq_one_letter_code
_entity_poly.pdbx_strand_id
1 'polypeptide(L)' 'YELMCEIEKLELEFRTVLILFYYEDMSIKSISEVLSISQGTVKSRLSRSKAKLKTILEESEGGI' A
#
# COMPACT_ATOMS: atom_id res chain seq x y z
N TYR A 1 -3.86 12.36 -9.44
CA TYR A 1 -4.82 11.31 -9.82
C TYR A 1 -4.13 10.09 -10.45
N GLU A 2 -3.08 10.26 -11.27
CA GLU A 2 -2.33 9.17 -11.90
C GLU A 2 -1.84 8.07 -10.93
N LEU A 3 -1.22 8.45 -9.80
CA LEU A 3 -0.77 7.48 -8.79
C LEU A 3 -1.89 6.65 -8.15
N MET A 4 -3.10 7.21 -8.03
CA MET A 4 -4.23 6.48 -7.42
C MET A 4 -4.67 5.30 -8.28
N CYS A 5 -4.67 5.45 -9.61
CA CYS A 5 -4.99 4.35 -10.53
C CYS A 5 -4.01 3.18 -10.37
N GLU A 6 -2.73 3.48 -10.13
CA GLU A 6 -1.71 2.45 -9.90
C GLU A 6 -1.86 1.78 -8.53
N ILE A 7 -2.22 2.56 -7.51
CA ILE A 7 -2.58 2.03 -6.18
C ILE A 7 -3.83 1.12 -6.27
N GLU A 8 -4.78 1.41 -7.17
CA GLU A 8 -5.96 0.57 -7.38
C GLU A 8 -5.65 -0.80 -8.00
N LYS A 9 -4.52 -0.94 -8.70
CA LYS A 9 -4.04 -2.24 -9.23
C LYS A 9 -3.46 -3.15 -8.14
N LEU A 10 -3.19 -2.64 -6.94
CA LEU A 10 -2.73 -3.46 -5.81
C LEU A 10 -3.86 -4.31 -5.24
N GLU A 11 -3.50 -5.49 -4.73
CA GLU A 11 -4.42 -6.29 -3.91
C GLU A 11 -4.95 -5.47 -2.73
N LEU A 12 -6.21 -5.73 -2.38
CA LEU A 12 -6.94 -4.96 -1.37
C LEU A 12 -6.14 -4.79 -0.08
N GLU A 13 -5.51 -5.84 0.43
CA GLU A 13 -4.75 -5.77 1.68
C GLU A 13 -3.52 -4.85 1.63
N PHE A 14 -2.91 -4.69 0.45
CA PHE A 14 -1.76 -3.82 0.23
C PHE A 14 -2.20 -2.38 0.04
N ARG A 15 -3.24 -2.16 -0.77
CA ARG A 15 -3.85 -0.84 -0.97
C ARG A 15 -4.36 -0.26 0.34
N THR A 16 -5.07 -1.05 1.14
CA THR A 16 -5.67 -0.58 2.40
C THR A 16 -4.60 -0.06 3.36
N VAL A 17 -3.49 -0.78 3.58
CA VAL A 17 -2.44 -0.29 4.49
C VAL A 17 -1.72 0.94 3.93
N LEU A 18 -1.59 1.07 2.60
CA LEU A 18 -0.99 2.23 1.94
C LEU A 18 -1.84 3.48 2.13
N ILE A 19 -3.15 3.37 1.90
CA ILE A 19 -4.11 4.48 2.08
C ILE A 19 -4.13 4.92 3.54
N LEU A 20 -4.32 3.98 4.47
CA LEU A 20 -4.39 4.32 5.89
C LEU A 20 -3.11 4.98 6.38
N PHE A 21 -1.93 4.58 5.88
CA PHE A 21 -0.66 5.15 6.33
C PHE A 21 -0.34 6.49 5.66
N TYR A 22 -0.48 6.61 4.34
CA TYR A 22 0.01 7.78 3.59
C TYR A 22 -1.06 8.84 3.30
N TYR A 23 -2.34 8.45 3.27
CA TYR A 23 -3.45 9.36 2.97
C TYR A 23 -4.26 9.73 4.22
N GLU A 24 -4.37 8.81 5.18
CA GLU A 24 -5.07 9.04 6.46
C GLU A 24 -4.12 9.32 7.64
N ASP A 25 -2.81 9.44 7.39
CA ASP A 25 -1.76 9.68 8.39
C ASP A 25 -1.83 8.77 9.64
N MET A 26 -2.37 7.54 9.49
CA MET A 26 -2.51 6.63 10.62
C MET A 26 -1.18 5.98 11.00
N SER A 27 -0.94 5.91 12.31
CA SER A 27 0.21 5.17 12.84
C SER A 27 0.09 3.67 12.59
N ILE A 28 1.23 2.96 12.50
CA ILE A 28 1.28 1.49 12.39
C ILE A 28 0.47 0.81 13.51
N LYS A 29 0.49 1.38 14.71
CA LYS A 29 -0.29 0.88 15.86
C LYS A 29 -1.79 1.02 15.60
N SER A 30 -2.25 2.20 15.20
CA SER A 30 -3.67 2.45 14.89
C SER A 30 -4.17 1.56 13.75
N ILE A 31 -3.37 1.39 12.69
CA ILE A 31 -3.70 0.49 11.59
C ILE A 31 -3.81 -0.97 12.07
N SER A 32 -2.91 -1.39 12.96
CA SER A 32 -2.94 -2.75 13.53
C SER A 32 -4.22 -3.01 14.33
N GLU A 33 -4.68 -2.01 15.08
CA GLU A 33 -5.91 -2.07 15.87
C GLU A 33 -7.15 -2.07 14.96
N VAL A 34 -7.23 -1.14 13.99
CA VAL A 34 -8.37 -1.01 13.07
C VAL A 34 -8.54 -2.26 12.19
N LEU A 35 -7.44 -2.82 11.68
CA LEU A 35 -7.48 -4.00 10.82
C LEU A 35 -7.43 -5.32 11.61
N SER A 36 -7.31 -5.28 12.94
CA SER A 36 -7.15 -6.46 13.80
C SER A 36 -6.04 -7.42 13.33
N ILE A 37 -4.87 -6.86 12.98
CA ILE A 37 -3.67 -7.60 12.57
C ILE A 37 -2.46 -7.18 13.40
N SER A 38 -1.37 -7.97 13.37
CA SER A 38 -0.15 -7.57 14.10
C SER A 38 0.53 -6.35 13.46
N GLN A 39 1.21 -5.53 14.26
CA GLN A 39 2.04 -4.43 13.73
C GLN A 39 3.14 -4.94 12.77
N GLY A 40 3.64 -6.17 12.98
CA GLY A 40 4.57 -6.83 12.06
C GLY A 40 3.93 -7.13 10.69
N THR A 41 2.65 -7.52 10.69
CA THR A 41 1.85 -7.70 9.48
C THR A 41 1.64 -6.36 8.76
N VAL A 42 1.33 -5.28 9.49
CA VAL A 42 1.22 -3.93 8.90
C VAL A 42 2.51 -3.52 8.23
N LYS A 43 3.65 -3.65 8.92
CA LYS A 43 4.99 -3.33 8.36
C LYS A 43 5.32 -4.15 7.11
N SER A 44 5.07 -5.45 7.15
CA SER A 44 5.36 -6.33 6.02
C SER A 44 4.44 -6.06 4.82
N ARG A 45 3.14 -5.78 5.05
CA ARG A 45 2.21 -5.33 3.99
C ARG A 45 2.62 -3.97 3.42
N LEU A 46 3.05 -3.01 4.23
CA LEU A 46 3.58 -1.72 3.74
C LEU A 46 4.85 -1.89 2.90
N SER A 47 5.75 -2.80 3.30
CA SER A 47 6.96 -3.08 2.52
C SER A 47 6.63 -3.72 1.17
N ARG A 48 5.81 -4.78 1.18
CA ARG A 48 5.39 -5.50 -0.04
C ARG A 48 4.57 -4.63 -0.97
N SER A 49 3.67 -3.81 -0.43
CA SER A 49 2.83 -2.90 -1.22
C SER A 49 3.68 -1.89 -1.99
N LYS A 50 4.71 -1.29 -1.36
CA LYS A 50 5.67 -0.41 -2.04
C LYS A 50 6.47 -1.13 -3.14
N ALA A 51 6.92 -2.36 -2.87
CA ALA A 51 7.63 -3.15 -3.87
C ALA A 51 6.74 -3.46 -5.09
N LYS A 52 5.48 -3.89 -4.86
CA LYS A 52 4.51 -4.14 -5.93
C LYS A 52 4.15 -2.86 -6.70
N LEU A 53 3.92 -1.76 -5.99
CA LEU A 53 3.60 -0.47 -6.61
C LEU A 53 4.74 0.00 -7.51
N LYS A 54 5.99 -0.19 -7.08
CA LYS A 54 7.16 0.10 -7.91
C LYS A 54 7.15 -0.71 -9.21
N THR A 55 6.93 -2.02 -9.15
CA THR A 55 6.85 -2.86 -10.35
C THR A 55 5.72 -2.41 -11.28
N ILE A 56 4.55 -2.10 -10.74
CA ILE A 56 3.41 -1.61 -11.51
C ILE A 56 3.73 -0.28 -12.22
N LEU A 57 4.42 0.64 -11.55
CA LEU A 57 4.85 1.91 -12.12
C LEU A 57 5.90 1.71 -13.22
N GLU A 58 6.90 0.84 -12.99
CA GLU A 58 7.92 0.50 -14.00
C GLU A 58 7.31 -0.14 -15.26
N GLU A 59 6.30 -1.00 -15.10
CA GLU A 59 5.55 -1.58 -16.22
C GLU A 59 4.71 -0.54 -16.97
N SER A 60 4.18 0.45 -16.26
CA SER A 60 3.36 1.53 -16.84
C SER A 60 4.19 2.58 -17.55
N GLU A 61 5.39 2.88 -17.06
CA GLU A 61 6.36 3.81 -17.68
C GLU A 61 7.17 3.16 -18.81
N GLY A 62 7.30 1.82 -18.81
CA GLY A 62 8.11 1.03 -19.75
C GLY A 62 7.39 0.53 -21.01
N GLY A 63 6.17 0.97 -21.28
CA GLY A 63 5.43 0.68 -22.51
C GLY A 63 5.70 1.68 -23.63
N ILE A 64 6.95 1.76 -24.12
CA ILE A 64 7.32 2.47 -25.36
C ILE A 64 8.22 1.58 -26.22
#